data_AF-A0A9D1MM26-F1
#
_entry.id   AF-A0A9D1MM26-F1
#
_cell.length_a   1.000
_cell.length_b   1.000
_cell.length_c   1.000
_cell.angle_alpha   90.00
_cell.angle_beta   90.00
_cell.angle_gamma   90.00
#
_symmetry.space_group_name_H-M   'P 1'
#
loop_
_entity.id
_entity.type
_entity.pdbx_description
1 polymer ?
#
loop_
_entity_poly.entity_id
_entity_poly.type
_entity_poly.pdbx_seq_one_letter_code
_entity_poly.pdbx_strand_id
1 'polypeptide(L)'
;MEKIKKKIRTFFWVGLAFLIGLPAGIIMTVFGATKGITALLVVGIVLIVAGFYVAPIMLVQVGEKKKLGRVIAAIERQNLYTAEEIAAGTGIREKAVLGYINEALQKGYIIGYKWENGRLELIKNRRQSLEKSTKKCPYCGAQAIIDPKESTGVCPYCGAVLKADDKA
;
A
#
# COMPACT_ATOMS: atom_id res chain seq x y z
N MET A 1 -3.67 -6.75 -1.62
CA MET A 1 -3.19 -7.86 -0.73
C MET A 1 -1.90 -8.64 -1.07
N GLU A 2 -1.51 -8.90 -2.33
CA GLU A 2 -0.35 -9.79 -2.61
C GLU A 2 1.00 -9.20 -2.17
N LYS A 3 1.21 -7.89 -2.40
CA LYS A 3 2.42 -7.15 -2.03
C LYS A 3 2.76 -7.26 -0.53
N ILE A 4 1.74 -7.19 0.33
CA ILE A 4 1.94 -7.26 1.78
C ILE A 4 2.26 -8.68 2.24
N LYS A 5 1.60 -9.70 1.68
CA LYS A 5 1.92 -11.11 1.96
C LYS A 5 3.35 -11.45 1.58
N LYS A 6 3.84 -10.95 0.43
CA LYS A 6 5.23 -11.13 0.01
C LYS A 6 6.20 -10.54 1.03
N LYS A 7 5.97 -9.30 1.51
CA LYS A 7 6.81 -8.69 2.55
C LYS A 7 6.78 -9.49 3.85
N ILE A 8 5.59 -9.85 4.36
CA ILE A 8 5.46 -10.66 5.59
C ILE A 8 6.30 -11.93 5.48
N ARG A 9 6.23 -12.63 4.34
CA ARG A 9 7.01 -13.85 4.10
C ARG A 9 8.51 -13.57 4.06
N THR A 10 8.95 -12.51 3.38
CA THR A 10 10.37 -12.13 3.34
C THR A 10 10.92 -11.84 4.73
N PHE A 11 10.25 -10.99 5.52
CA PHE A 11 10.68 -10.67 6.89
C PHE A 11 10.74 -11.91 7.78
N PHE A 12 9.77 -12.83 7.64
CA PHE A 12 9.76 -14.08 8.37
C PHE A 12 10.96 -14.98 8.02
N TRP A 13 11.24 -15.17 6.73
CA TRP A 13 12.37 -16.01 6.30
C TRP A 13 13.73 -15.40 6.66
N VAL A 14 13.87 -14.07 6.58
CA VAL A 14 15.09 -13.39 7.04
C VAL A 14 15.27 -13.59 8.54
N GLY A 15 14.22 -13.35 9.35
CA GLY A 15 14.28 -13.57 10.79
C GLY A 15 14.62 -15.02 11.15
N LEU A 16 14.01 -16.00 10.46
CA LEU A 16 14.27 -17.42 10.66
C LEU A 16 15.71 -17.81 10.28
N ALA A 17 16.25 -17.28 9.18
CA ALA A 17 17.62 -17.53 8.76
C ALA A 17 18.64 -17.03 9.81
N PHE A 18 18.43 -15.85 10.39
CA PHE A 18 19.27 -15.34 11.47
C PHE A 18 19.11 -16.12 12.77
N LEU A 19 17.93 -16.67 13.05
CA LEU A 19 17.70 -17.52 14.21
C LEU A 19 18.47 -18.84 14.12
N ILE A 20 18.53 -19.44 12.93
CA ILE A 20 19.34 -20.64 12.64
C ILE A 20 20.84 -20.29 12.53
N GLY A 21 21.15 -19.09 12.03
CA GLY A 21 22.51 -18.56 11.97
C GLY A 21 23.16 -18.38 13.33
N LEU A 22 22.37 -18.21 14.40
CA LEU A 22 22.88 -17.99 15.75
C LEU A 22 23.57 -19.27 16.32
N PRO A 23 22.94 -20.46 16.34
CA PRO A 23 23.64 -21.72 16.62
C PRO A 23 24.82 -21.99 15.69
N ALA A 24 24.69 -21.70 14.40
CA ALA A 24 25.77 -21.89 13.43
C ALA A 24 26.98 -20.99 13.74
N GLY A 25 26.74 -19.74 14.14
CA GLY A 25 27.78 -18.80 14.55
C GLY A 25 28.54 -19.28 15.78
N ILE A 26 27.84 -19.85 16.77
CA ILE A 26 28.47 -20.47 17.95
C ILE A 26 29.41 -21.60 17.51
N ILE A 27 28.94 -22.52 16.67
CA ILE A 27 29.78 -23.62 16.17
C ILE A 27 31.00 -23.08 15.41
N MET A 28 30.82 -22.08 14.53
CA MET A 28 31.91 -21.45 13.79
C MET A 28 32.95 -20.80 14.71
N THR A 29 32.52 -20.13 15.79
CA THR A 29 33.47 -19.53 16.75
C THR A 29 34.31 -20.59 17.48
N VAL A 30 33.69 -21.70 17.91
CA VAL A 30 34.40 -22.79 18.62
C VAL A 30 35.40 -23.48 17.69
N PHE A 31 35.00 -23.78 16.45
CA PHE A 31 35.91 -24.36 15.45
C PHE A 31 37.01 -23.39 15.03
N GLY A 32 36.69 -22.11 14.88
CA GLY A 32 37.67 -21.06 14.55
C GLY A 32 38.74 -20.92 15.64
N ALA A 33 38.33 -20.94 16.90
CA ALA A 33 39.25 -20.88 18.04
C ALA A 33 40.14 -22.13 18.15
N THR A 34 39.57 -23.33 18.00
CA THR A 34 40.32 -24.59 18.16
C THR A 34 41.27 -24.89 17.01
N LYS A 35 40.96 -24.41 15.78
CA LYS A 35 41.81 -24.59 14.59
C LYS A 35 42.72 -23.38 14.29
N GLY A 36 42.69 -22.33 15.12
CA GLY A 36 43.49 -21.12 14.92
C GLY A 36 43.10 -20.29 13.69
N ILE A 37 41.92 -20.53 13.10
CA ILE A 37 41.44 -19.83 11.91
C ILE A 37 40.73 -18.55 12.36
N THR A 38 41.50 -17.47 12.51
CA THR A 38 41.01 -16.15 12.95
C THR A 38 39.87 -15.62 12.08
N ALA A 39 39.89 -15.88 10.77
CA ALA A 39 38.81 -15.47 9.87
C ALA A 39 37.46 -16.13 10.24
N LEU A 40 37.47 -17.42 10.53
CA LEU A 40 36.26 -18.17 10.90
C LEU A 40 35.71 -17.72 12.27
N LEU A 41 36.62 -17.40 13.19
CA LEU A 41 36.28 -16.87 14.51
C LEU A 41 35.56 -15.52 14.39
N VAL A 42 36.10 -14.58 13.60
CA VAL A 42 35.50 -13.25 13.42
C VAL A 42 34.12 -13.36 12.76
N VAL A 43 33.98 -14.19 11.72
CA VAL A 43 32.69 -14.42 11.04
C VAL A 43 31.66 -14.97 12.01
N GLY A 44 32.04 -15.93 12.87
CA GLY A 44 31.16 -16.50 13.88
C GLY A 44 30.65 -15.45 14.87
N ILE A 45 31.53 -14.60 15.40
CA ILE A 45 31.15 -13.53 16.35
C ILE A 45 30.18 -12.55 15.69
N VAL A 46 30.47 -12.09 14.47
CA VAL A 46 29.60 -11.18 13.73
C VAL A 46 28.22 -11.80 13.52
N LEU A 47 28.16 -13.09 13.18
CA LEU A 47 26.90 -13.79 12.96
C LEU A 47 26.08 -13.95 14.25
N ILE A 48 26.72 -14.16 15.41
CA ILE A 48 26.05 -14.21 16.72
C ILE A 48 25.46 -12.85 17.07
N VAL A 49 26.24 -11.78 16.97
CA VAL A 49 25.80 -10.42 17.29
C VAL A 49 24.67 -10.01 16.35
N ALA A 50 24.85 -10.19 15.03
CA ALA A 50 23.82 -9.92 14.05
C ALA A 50 22.57 -10.79 14.30
N GLY A 51 22.73 -12.09 14.57
CA GLY A 51 21.63 -13.00 14.87
C GLY A 51 20.79 -12.56 16.07
N PHE A 52 21.45 -12.13 17.15
CA PHE A 52 20.78 -11.73 18.38
C PHE A 52 19.95 -10.46 18.23
N TYR A 53 20.40 -9.48 17.44
CA TYR A 53 19.66 -8.22 17.24
C TYR A 53 18.72 -8.24 16.03
N VAL A 54 19.16 -8.81 14.91
CA VAL A 54 18.39 -8.79 13.65
C VAL A 54 17.18 -9.72 13.73
N ALA A 55 17.31 -10.91 14.33
CA ALA A 55 16.19 -11.85 14.44
C ALA A 55 14.98 -11.27 15.19
N PRO A 56 15.10 -10.71 16.42
CA PRO A 56 13.94 -10.16 17.12
C PRO A 56 13.33 -8.96 16.40
N ILE A 57 14.14 -8.06 15.82
CA ILE A 57 13.64 -6.91 15.06
C ILE A 57 12.82 -7.39 13.85
N MET A 58 13.33 -8.36 13.09
CA MET A 58 12.62 -8.89 11.92
C MET A 58 11.32 -9.59 12.31
N LEU A 59 11.30 -10.35 13.41
CA LEU A 59 10.10 -11.03 13.91
C LEU A 59 9.03 -10.04 14.43
N VAL A 60 9.44 -8.97 15.11
CA VAL A 60 8.51 -7.89 15.52
C VAL A 60 7.87 -7.26 14.28
N GLN A 61 8.66 -6.97 13.23
CA GLN A 61 8.13 -6.42 12.00
C GLN A 61 7.16 -7.37 11.28
N VAL A 62 7.35 -8.70 11.36
CA VAL A 62 6.35 -9.66 10.86
C VAL A 62 5.01 -9.46 11.56
N GLY A 63 5.00 -9.29 12.87
CA GLY A 63 3.79 -9.01 13.65
C GLY A 63 3.10 -7.71 13.23
N GLU A 64 3.86 -6.63 13.08
CA GLU A 64 3.34 -5.34 12.64
C GLU A 64 2.76 -5.40 11.22
N LYS A 65 3.47 -6.05 10.27
CA LYS A 65 2.97 -6.20 8.89
C LYS A 65 1.76 -7.10 8.80
N LYS A 66 1.61 -8.10 9.69
CA LYS A 66 0.38 -8.87 9.81
C LYS A 66 -0.80 -8.02 10.29
N LYS A 67 -0.59 -7.10 11.25
CA LYS A 67 -1.62 -6.13 11.69
C LYS A 67 -2.05 -5.22 10.54
N LEU A 68 -1.08 -4.64 9.83
CA LEU A 68 -1.34 -3.86 8.61
C LEU A 68 -2.12 -4.67 7.56
N GLY A 69 -1.76 -5.93 7.35
CA GLY A 69 -2.48 -6.84 6.46
C GLY A 69 -3.93 -7.12 6.89
N ARG A 70 -4.20 -7.16 8.19
CA ARG A 70 -5.56 -7.30 8.73
C ARG A 70 -6.40 -6.04 8.46
N VAL A 71 -5.82 -4.85 8.66
CA VAL A 71 -6.47 -3.57 8.32
C VAL A 71 -6.79 -3.48 6.83
N ILE A 72 -5.84 -3.84 5.96
CA ILE A 72 -6.07 -3.86 4.51
C ILE A 72 -7.15 -4.90 4.14
N ALA A 73 -7.15 -6.06 4.77
CA ALA A 73 -8.17 -7.08 4.55
C ALA A 73 -9.57 -6.62 5.01
N ALA A 74 -9.67 -5.87 6.11
CA ALA A 74 -10.91 -5.26 6.54
C ALA A 74 -11.46 -4.26 5.51
N ILE A 75 -10.58 -3.43 4.92
CA ILE A 75 -10.97 -2.49 3.87
C ILE A 75 -11.37 -3.21 2.58
N GLU A 76 -10.53 -4.14 2.08
CA GLU A 76 -10.74 -4.81 0.78
C GLU A 76 -11.84 -5.88 0.80
N ARG A 77 -12.05 -6.59 1.92
CA ARG A 77 -12.97 -7.73 2.00
C ARG A 77 -14.24 -7.44 2.80
N GLN A 78 -14.13 -6.62 3.84
CA GLN A 78 -15.25 -6.30 4.72
C GLN A 78 -15.85 -4.93 4.41
N ASN A 79 -15.27 -4.17 3.47
CA ASN A 79 -15.71 -2.83 3.05
C ASN A 79 -15.89 -1.86 4.23
N LEU A 80 -15.02 -1.96 5.24
CA LEU A 80 -14.98 -1.04 6.37
C LEU A 80 -14.14 0.18 5.98
N TYR A 81 -14.71 1.38 6.13
CA TYR A 81 -14.09 2.61 5.61
C TYR A 81 -13.81 3.66 6.67
N THR A 82 -14.37 3.53 7.88
CA THR A 82 -14.08 4.44 9.00
C THR A 82 -13.03 3.86 9.95
N ALA A 83 -12.30 4.72 10.65
CA ALA A 83 -11.29 4.27 11.62
C ALA A 83 -11.90 3.43 12.76
N GLU A 84 -13.11 3.81 13.19
CA GLU A 84 -13.87 3.18 14.27
C GLU A 84 -14.33 1.77 13.90
N GLU A 85 -14.93 1.60 12.72
CA GLU A 85 -15.38 0.29 12.22
C GLU A 85 -14.18 -0.65 12.03
N ILE A 86 -13.08 -0.14 11.46
CA ILE A 86 -11.86 -0.93 11.26
C ILE A 86 -11.24 -1.31 12.61
N ALA A 87 -11.23 -0.40 13.59
CA ALA A 87 -10.75 -0.69 14.95
C ALA A 87 -11.57 -1.79 15.61
N ALA A 88 -12.90 -1.69 15.55
CA ALA A 88 -13.83 -2.69 16.07
C ALA A 88 -13.68 -4.05 15.37
N GLY A 89 -13.57 -4.07 14.04
CA GLY A 89 -13.43 -5.30 13.25
C GLY A 89 -12.07 -5.99 13.37
N THR A 90 -11.01 -5.25 13.71
CA THR A 90 -9.64 -5.79 13.79
C THR A 90 -9.09 -5.97 15.20
N GLY A 91 -9.75 -5.40 16.20
CA GLY A 91 -9.33 -5.35 17.60
C GLY A 91 -8.09 -4.47 17.83
N ILE A 92 -7.84 -3.51 16.94
CA ILE A 92 -6.67 -2.62 16.99
C ILE A 92 -7.13 -1.25 17.49
N ARG A 93 -6.30 -0.59 18.32
CA ARG A 93 -6.60 0.78 18.78
C ARG A 93 -6.75 1.73 17.59
N GLU A 94 -7.75 2.58 17.63
CA GLU A 94 -8.08 3.53 16.57
C GLU A 94 -6.87 4.39 16.13
N LYS A 95 -6.11 4.93 17.09
CA LYS A 95 -4.87 5.68 16.81
C LYS A 95 -3.86 4.89 15.97
N ALA A 96 -3.73 3.58 16.22
CA ALA A 96 -2.84 2.72 15.44
C ALA A 96 -3.42 2.38 14.06
N VAL A 97 -4.75 2.25 13.96
CA VAL A 97 -5.45 2.06 12.68
C VAL A 97 -5.17 3.22 11.73
N LEU A 98 -5.24 4.47 12.18
CA LEU A 98 -4.89 5.64 11.37
C LEU A 98 -3.47 5.56 10.81
N GLY A 99 -2.50 5.14 11.65
CA GLY A 99 -1.13 4.89 11.22
C GLY A 99 -1.03 3.84 10.12
N TYR A 100 -1.77 2.74 10.26
CA TYR A 100 -1.80 1.66 9.26
C TYR A 100 -2.51 2.06 7.96
N ILE A 101 -3.58 2.87 8.03
CA ILE A 101 -4.26 3.39 6.83
C ILE A 101 -3.32 4.31 6.04
N ASN A 102 -2.65 5.22 6.73
CA ASN A 102 -1.65 6.10 6.11
C ASN A 102 -0.50 5.28 5.48
N GLU A 103 0.02 4.27 6.18
CA GLU A 103 1.03 3.37 5.64
C GLU A 103 0.53 2.62 4.40
N ALA A 104 -0.73 2.15 4.43
CA ALA A 104 -1.34 1.42 3.31
C ALA A 104 -1.51 2.30 2.06
N LEU A 105 -1.87 3.57 2.25
CA LEU A 105 -1.96 4.56 1.17
C LEU A 105 -0.58 4.91 0.62
N GLN A 106 0.37 5.28 1.48
CA GLN A 106 1.72 5.69 1.09
C GLN A 106 2.47 4.58 0.33
N LYS A 107 2.31 3.33 0.75
CA LYS A 107 2.98 2.17 0.12
C LYS A 107 2.20 1.61 -1.07
N GLY A 108 1.04 2.19 -1.41
CA GLY A 108 0.18 1.72 -2.50
C GLY A 108 -0.29 0.29 -2.30
N TYR A 109 -0.60 -0.09 -1.05
CA TYR A 109 -1.22 -1.37 -0.73
C TYR A 109 -2.73 -1.36 -0.98
N ILE A 110 -3.36 -0.19 -0.81
CA ILE A 110 -4.72 0.10 -1.24
C ILE A 110 -4.66 1.21 -2.30
N ILE A 111 -5.39 1.04 -3.39
CA ILE A 111 -5.35 1.93 -4.57
C ILE A 111 -6.76 2.44 -4.83
N GLY A 112 -6.88 3.71 -5.20
CA GLY A 112 -8.18 4.31 -5.53
C GLY A 112 -8.95 4.83 -4.32
N TYR A 113 -8.31 4.93 -3.15
CA TYR A 113 -8.87 5.52 -1.95
C TYR A 113 -8.09 6.77 -1.55
N LYS A 114 -8.80 7.76 -1.00
CA LYS A 114 -8.26 8.92 -0.30
C LYS A 114 -8.79 8.94 1.14
N TRP A 115 -7.98 9.38 2.08
CA TRP A 115 -8.42 9.58 3.46
C TRP A 115 -8.94 11.00 3.61
N GLU A 116 -10.23 11.16 3.90
CA GLU A 116 -10.87 12.48 4.06
C GLU A 116 -12.01 12.41 5.07
N ASN A 117 -12.16 13.44 5.92
CA ASN A 117 -13.23 13.53 6.92
C ASN A 117 -13.39 12.28 7.82
N GLY A 118 -12.28 11.64 8.19
CA GLY A 118 -12.31 10.44 9.05
C GLY A 118 -12.73 9.14 8.37
N ARG A 119 -12.86 9.15 7.03
CA ARG A 119 -13.27 7.99 6.24
C ARG A 119 -12.40 7.80 4.99
N LEU A 120 -12.26 6.55 4.55
CA LEU A 120 -11.74 6.22 3.23
C LEU A 120 -12.81 6.48 2.18
N GLU A 121 -12.56 7.46 1.31
CA GLU A 121 -13.41 7.75 0.17
C GLU A 121 -12.76 7.26 -1.12
N LEU A 122 -13.57 6.76 -2.03
CA LEU A 122 -13.10 6.39 -3.36
C LEU A 122 -12.66 7.66 -4.11
N ILE A 123 -11.47 7.62 -4.70
CA ILE A 123 -10.97 8.65 -5.59
C ILE A 123 -11.84 8.63 -6.85
N LYS A 124 -12.80 9.55 -6.93
CA LYS A 124 -13.66 9.75 -8.11
C LYS A 124 -12.91 10.32 -9.31
N ASN A 125 -11.71 10.87 -9.09
CA ASN A 125 -10.83 11.34 -10.17
C ASN A 125 -10.07 10.17 -10.79
N ARG A 126 -10.74 9.44 -11.69
CA ARG A 126 -10.20 8.29 -12.43
C ARG A 126 -9.06 8.63 -13.43
N ARG A 127 -8.51 9.86 -13.41
CA ARG A 127 -7.79 10.58 -14.50
C ARG A 127 -8.70 11.30 -15.52
N GLN A 128 -10.01 11.40 -15.26
CA GLN A 128 -11.00 11.60 -16.33
C GLN A 128 -12.33 12.20 -15.83
N SER A 129 -12.33 13.34 -15.15
CA SER A 129 -13.59 14.11 -14.98
C SER A 129 -13.59 15.44 -15.73
N LEU A 130 -12.49 15.79 -16.40
CA LEU A 130 -12.27 17.06 -17.09
C LEU A 130 -11.26 16.88 -18.24
N GLU A 131 -11.62 16.18 -19.29
CA GLU A 131 -11.34 16.79 -20.60
C GLU A 131 -12.72 17.21 -21.09
N LYS A 132 -12.97 18.52 -20.95
CA LYS A 132 -13.99 19.24 -21.72
C LYS A 132 -14.01 18.64 -23.12
N SER A 133 -15.04 17.87 -23.45
CA SER A 133 -15.08 17.24 -24.78
C SER A 133 -15.34 18.36 -25.78
N THR A 134 -14.30 18.71 -26.54
CA THR A 134 -14.43 19.68 -27.63
C THR A 134 -15.12 18.98 -28.78
N LYS A 135 -16.41 19.27 -28.99
CA LYS A 135 -17.17 18.76 -30.13
C LYS A 135 -17.27 19.84 -31.20
N LYS A 136 -17.13 19.46 -32.47
CA LYS A 136 -17.45 20.34 -33.59
C LYS A 136 -18.97 20.45 -33.72
N CYS A 137 -19.51 21.66 -33.64
CA CYS A 137 -20.93 21.90 -33.83
C CYS A 137 -21.32 21.55 -35.29
N PRO A 138 -22.33 20.71 -35.53
CA PRO A 138 -22.77 20.37 -36.89
C PRO A 138 -23.44 21.55 -37.60
N TYR A 139 -23.95 22.54 -36.86
CA TYR A 139 -24.70 23.66 -37.42
C TYR A 139 -23.82 24.85 -37.83
N CYS A 140 -22.78 25.18 -37.06
CA CYS A 140 -21.90 26.31 -37.36
C CYS A 140 -20.43 25.91 -37.62
N GLY A 141 -20.08 24.63 -37.42
CA GLY A 141 -18.73 24.12 -37.62
C GLY A 141 -17.71 24.54 -36.54
N ALA A 142 -18.10 25.34 -35.55
CA ALA A 142 -17.22 25.80 -34.48
C ALA A 142 -16.95 24.69 -33.45
N GLN A 143 -15.78 24.73 -32.82
CA GLN A 143 -15.43 23.83 -31.72
C GLN A 143 -16.07 24.34 -30.42
N ALA A 144 -17.06 23.60 -29.92
CA ALA A 144 -17.77 23.91 -28.69
C ALA A 144 -17.30 22.98 -27.57
N ILE A 145 -16.98 23.59 -26.43
CA ILE A 145 -16.64 22.88 -25.19
C ILE A 145 -17.95 22.56 -24.48
N ILE A 146 -18.24 21.27 -24.27
CA ILE A 146 -19.41 20.82 -23.50
C ILE A 146 -18.92 20.24 -22.18
N ASP A 147 -19.53 20.68 -21.07
CA ASP A 147 -19.25 20.12 -19.76
C ASP A 147 -19.94 18.74 -19.63
N PRO A 148 -19.19 17.65 -19.41
CA PRO A 148 -19.73 16.28 -19.39
C PRO A 148 -20.65 15.99 -18.18
N LYS A 149 -20.93 16.99 -17.35
CA LYS A 149 -21.88 16.90 -16.23
C LYS A 149 -23.30 17.26 -16.66
N GLU A 150 -23.46 18.00 -17.76
CA GLU A 150 -24.76 18.40 -18.30
C GLU A 150 -25.08 17.54 -19.53
N SER A 151 -26.29 16.97 -19.58
CA SER A 151 -26.72 16.10 -20.70
C SER A 151 -26.90 16.87 -22.01
N THR A 152 -27.01 18.20 -21.93
CA THR A 152 -27.14 19.12 -23.06
C THR A 152 -26.31 20.37 -22.83
N GLY A 153 -25.49 20.77 -23.79
CA GLY A 153 -24.73 22.03 -23.78
C GLY A 153 -25.15 22.95 -24.93
N VAL A 154 -25.24 24.26 -24.68
CA VAL A 154 -25.58 25.25 -25.72
C VAL A 154 -24.30 25.76 -26.38
N CYS A 155 -24.26 25.76 -27.72
CA CYS A 155 -23.13 26.31 -28.46
C CYS A 155 -23.07 27.84 -28.28
N PRO A 156 -21.93 28.41 -27.84
CA PRO A 156 -21.82 29.86 -27.57
C PRO A 156 -21.82 30.72 -28.84
N TYR A 157 -21.58 30.11 -30.01
CA TYR A 157 -21.48 30.83 -31.28
C TYR A 157 -22.81 30.93 -32.03
N CYS A 158 -23.67 29.92 -31.93
CA CYS A 158 -24.92 29.85 -32.69
C CYS A 158 -26.16 29.55 -31.85
N GLY A 159 -26.02 29.31 -30.55
CA GLY A 159 -27.14 29.00 -29.65
C GLY A 159 -27.74 27.61 -29.84
N ALA A 160 -27.17 26.75 -30.70
CA ALA A 160 -27.69 25.39 -30.91
C ALA A 160 -27.46 24.50 -29.69
N VAL A 161 -28.47 23.71 -29.32
CA VAL A 161 -28.40 22.74 -28.21
C VAL A 161 -27.72 21.45 -28.70
N LEU A 162 -26.61 21.08 -28.08
CA LEU A 162 -25.79 19.90 -28.40
C LEU A 162 -25.95 18.86 -27.29
N LYS A 163 -26.11 17.57 -27.64
CA LYS A 163 -26.21 16.47 -26.67
C LYS A 163 -24.83 15.89 -26.32
N ALA A 164 -24.63 15.57 -25.04
CA ALA A 164 -23.37 15.03 -24.54
C ALA A 164 -23.05 13.62 -25.12
N ASP A 165 -24.07 12.82 -25.45
CA ASP A 165 -23.93 11.37 -25.67
C ASP A 165 -24.15 10.87 -27.10
N ASP A 166 -23.95 11.70 -28.14
CA ASP A 166 -23.93 11.17 -29.50
C ASP A 166 -22.58 10.49 -29.75
N LYS A 167 -22.50 9.19 -29.39
CA LYS A 167 -21.46 8.27 -29.86
C LYS A 167 -21.60 8.14 -31.37
N ALA A 168 -20.56 8.55 -32.10
CA ALA A 168 -20.27 7.96 -33.40
C ALA A 168 -19.73 6.53 -33.19
#